data_AF-A0A831WUG0-F1
#
_entry.id   AF-A0A831WUG0-F1
#
_cell.length_a   1.000
_cell.length_b   1.000
_cell.length_c   1.000
_cell.angle_alpha   90.00
_cell.angle_beta   90.00
_cell.angle_gamma   90.00
#
_symmetry.space_group_name_H-M   'P 1'
#
loop_
_entity.id
_entity.type
_entity.pdbx_description
1 polymer ?
#
loop_
_entity_poly.entity_id
_entity_poly.type
_entity_poly.pdbx_seq_one_letter_code
_entity_poly.pdbx_strand_id
1 'polypeptide(L)' 'MLYMVVEKFKNHDPVPVYRRFRDRGRLAPEGLQYVASWIDEKLECCFQLMGAAVRKLLDE' A
#
# COMPACT_ATOMS: atom_id res chain seq x y z
N MET A 1 -13.26 7.38 6.65
CA MET A 1 -13.79 6.11 6.10
C MET A 1 -12.64 5.13 5.88
N LEU A 2 -12.90 3.83 5.90
CA LEU A 2 -11.90 2.80 5.62
C LEU A 2 -11.99 2.33 4.17
N TYR A 3 -10.84 2.09 3.56
CA TYR A 3 -10.69 1.60 2.21
C TYR A 3 -9.74 0.40 2.19
N MET A 4 -10.11 -0.63 1.45
CA MET A 4 -9.23 -1.74 1.11
C MET A 4 -8.53 -1.41 -0.21
N VAL A 5 -7.20 -1.47 -0.23
CA VAL A 5 -6.37 -1.36 -1.42
C VAL A 5 -5.72 -2.71 -1.68
N VAL A 6 -5.82 -3.18 -2.93
CA VAL A 6 -5.19 -4.44 -3.37
C VAL A 6 -4.22 -4.10 -4.49
N GLU A 7 -2.93 -4.21 -4.20
CA GLU A 7 -1.84 -3.93 -5.15
C GLU A 7 -1.22 -5.25 -5.61
N LYS A 8 -1.00 -5.40 -6.92
CA LYS A 8 -0.27 -6.55 -7.48
C LYS A 8 1.18 -6.17 -7.73
N PHE A 9 2.11 -6.99 -7.26
CA PHE A 9 3.53 -6.78 -7.52
C PHE A 9 3.84 -7.07 -8.98
N LYS A 10 4.52 -6.12 -9.64
CA LYS A 10 5.00 -6.31 -11.00
C LYS A 10 5.96 -7.49 -11.02
N ASN A 11 5.79 -8.39 -11.99
CA ASN A 11 6.59 -9.62 -12.14
C ASN A 11 6.59 -10.51 -10.88
N HIS A 12 5.59 -10.37 -10.01
CA HIS A 12 5.49 -11.12 -8.76
C HIS A 12 6.70 -10.92 -7.85
N ASP A 13 7.33 -9.73 -7.95
CA ASP A 13 8.53 -9.37 -7.20
C ASP A 13 8.24 -8.19 -6.24
N PRO A 14 8.16 -8.44 -4.93
CA PRO A 14 7.94 -7.39 -3.95
C PRO A 14 9.23 -6.65 -3.54
N VAL A 15 10.42 -7.16 -3.91
CA VAL A 15 11.72 -6.62 -3.45
C VAL A 15 11.90 -5.14 -3.78
N PRO A 16 11.55 -4.64 -4.98
CA PRO A 16 11.65 -3.22 -5.29
C PRO A 16 10.77 -2.36 -4.38
N VAL A 17 9.57 -2.85 -4.03
CA VAL A 17 8.63 -2.14 -3.15
C VAL A 17 9.19 -2.07 -1.74
N TYR A 18 9.67 -3.18 -1.19
CA TYR A 18 10.28 -3.20 0.14
C TYR A 18 11.54 -2.34 0.23
N ARG A 19 12.38 -2.35 -0.82
CA ARG A 19 13.57 -1.48 -0.89
C ARG A 19 13.17 0.00 -0.86
N ARG A 20 12.23 0.42 -1.72
CA ARG A 20 11.69 1.79 -1.72
C ARG A 20 11.11 2.15 -0.35
N PHE A 21 10.34 1.24 0.25
CA PHE A 21 9.69 1.48 1.54
C PHE A 21 10.69 1.66 2.67
N ARG A 22 11.77 0.86 2.69
CA ARG A 22 12.86 1.04 3.66
C ARG A 22 13.56 2.38 3.49
N ASP A 23 13.79 2.80 2.24
CA ASP A 23 14.60 3.99 1.96
C ASP A 23 13.77 5.29 2.03
N ARG A 24 12.45 5.22 1.82
CA ARG A 24 11.56 6.42 1.70
C ARG A 24 10.27 6.35 2.50
N GLY A 25 9.99 5.27 3.21
CA GLY A 25 8.73 5.04 3.89
C GLY A 25 7.56 4.79 2.94
N ARG A 26 6.33 5.01 3.44
CA ARG A 26 5.08 4.68 2.72
C ARG A 26 4.77 5.60 1.53
N LEU A 27 5.35 6.81 1.53
CA LEU A 27 5.00 7.90 0.59
C LEU A 27 3.49 8.17 0.51
N ALA A 28 2.77 7.99 1.62
CA ALA A 28 1.34 8.28 1.65
C ALA A 28 1.12 9.81 1.64
N PRO A 29 0.18 10.33 0.84
CA PRO A 29 -0.17 11.74 0.86
C PRO A 29 -0.73 12.16 2.22
N GLU A 30 -0.66 13.45 2.51
CA GLU A 30 -1.22 13.99 3.74
C GLU A 30 -2.73 13.70 3.84
N GLY A 31 -3.19 13.25 5.00
CA GLY A 31 -4.57 12.86 5.22
C GLY A 31 -4.91 11.40 4.84
N LEU A 32 -3.98 10.66 4.22
CA LEU A 32 -4.10 9.22 4.05
C LEU A 32 -3.46 8.47 5.23
N GLN A 33 -4.29 7.79 6.01
CA GLN A 33 -3.89 7.09 7.22
C GLN A 33 -3.64 5.61 6.94
N TYR A 34 -2.47 5.12 7.35
CA TYR A 34 -2.19 3.69 7.36
C TYR A 34 -2.83 3.01 8.57
N VAL A 35 -3.49 1.87 8.36
CA VAL A 35 -4.01 1.03 9.45
C VAL A 35 -3.25 -0.29 9.53
N ALA A 36 -3.23 -1.06 8.43
CA ALA A 36 -2.57 -2.35 8.38
C ALA A 36 -2.23 -2.74 6.93
N SER A 37 -1.27 -3.65 6.74
CA SER A 37 -1.01 -4.27 5.45
C SER A 37 -0.41 -5.66 5.60
N TRP A 38 -0.72 -6.55 4.66
CA TRP A 38 -0.18 -7.91 4.58
C TRP A 38 -0.03 -8.32 3.12
N ILE A 39 0.78 -9.34 2.88
CA ILE A 39 1.00 -9.92 1.56
C ILE A 39 0.37 -11.31 1.50
N ASP A 40 0.08 -11.80 0.31
CA ASP A 40 -0.28 -13.19 0.12
C ASP A 40 0.93 -14.13 0.28
N GLU A 41 0.67 -15.42 0.47
CA GLU A 41 1.74 -16.42 0.66
C GLU A 41 2.62 -16.57 -0.58
N LYS A 42 2.11 -16.22 -1.77
CA LYS A 42 2.85 -16.28 -3.03
C LYS A 42 3.69 -15.04 -3.29
N LEU A 43 3.59 -14.00 -2.46
CA LEU A 43 4.28 -12.72 -2.63
C LEU A 43 3.93 -11.99 -3.94
N GLU A 44 2.70 -12.17 -4.43
CA GLU A 44 2.18 -11.60 -5.68
C GLU A 44 1.30 -10.37 -5.42
N CYS A 45 0.68 -10.29 -4.24
CA CYS A 45 -0.26 -9.23 -3.87
C CYS A 45 0.02 -8.62 -2.50
N CYS A 46 -0.28 -7.33 -2.35
CA CYS A 46 -0.30 -6.61 -1.09
C CYS A 46 -1.70 -6.09 -0.82
N PHE A 47 -2.23 -6.40 0.35
CA PHE A 47 -3.49 -5.90 0.86
C PHE A 47 -3.23 -4.81 1.88
N GLN A 48 -3.96 -3.71 1.80
CA GLN A 48 -3.79 -2.58 2.70
C GLN A 48 -5.13 -2.06 3.17
N LEU A 49 -5.24 -1.87 4.47
CA LEU A 49 -6.33 -1.14 5.08
C LEU A 49 -5.88 0.30 5.33
N MET A 50 -6.57 1.24 4.68
CA MET A 50 -6.24 2.66 4.68
C MET A 50 -7.44 3.48 5.15
N GLY A 51 -7.20 4.51 5.95
CA GLY A 51 -8.19 5.48 6.38
C GLY A 51 -8.08 6.78 5.59
N ALA A 52 -9.18 7.28 5.05
CA ALA A 52 -9.23 8.60 4.42
C ALA A 52 -10.59 9.27 4.62
N ALA A 53 -10.59 10.61 4.66
CA ALA A 53 -11.83 11.39 4.64
C ALA A 53 -12.43 11.48 3.23
N VAL A 54 -11.59 11.40 2.18
CA VAL A 54 -11.99 11.53 0.78
C VAL A 54 -11.28 10.44 -0.04
N ARG A 55 -12.01 9.78 -0.95
CA ARG A 55 -11.48 8.67 -1.77
C ARG A 55 -10.29 9.10 -2.66
N LYS A 56 -10.29 10.34 -3.15
CA LYS A 56 -9.26 10.87 -4.07
C LYS A 56 -7.82 10.75 -3.52
N LEU A 57 -7.65 10.75 -2.19
CA LEU A 57 -6.34 10.58 -1.55
C LEU A 57 -5.70 9.20 -1.81
N LEU A 58 -6.42 8.25 -2.40
CA LEU A 58 -5.92 6.91 -2.74
C LEU A 58 -5.43 6.81 -4.19
N ASP A 59 -5.60 7.86 -4.99
CA ASP A 59 -5.26 7.87 -6.42
C ASP A 59 -4.02 8.74 -6.72
N GLU A 60 -3.36 9.28 -5.68
CA GLU A 60 -2.13 10.10 -5.73
C GLU A 60 -0.88 9.26 -5.41
#